data_AF-A0A1H2EU17-F1
#
_entry.id   AF-A0A1H2EU17-F1
#
_cell.length_a   1.000
_cell.length_b   1.000
_cell.length_c   1.000
_cell.angle_alpha   90.00
_cell.angle_beta   90.00
_cell.angle_gamma   90.00
#
_symmetry.space_group_name_H-M   'P 1'
#
loop_
_entity.id
_entity.type
_entity.pdbx_description
1 polymer ?
#
loop_
_entity_poly.entity_id
_entity_poly.type
_entity_poly.pdbx_seq_one_letter_code
_entity_poly.pdbx_strand_id
1 'polypeptide(L)'
;MNEASISMNKYDFSFTVSFLRLNEMILVAKAYLENRPIDFVNELGIVKSSAGKRLLLEFEKRISKLTIQQLKLLANGDLTTQKQIAYLSACKTYGFIRDFAVAVLREKYLVFDDQISESDFISFYRRTNDLHPEMDEFTEQTIKKIRQVTFKILEQAGLIDAVRNSLIIPQIMDDTIAKSIINDNPEWLKVFLISDIDINNWTNKWKT
;
A
#
# COMPACT_ATOMS: atom_id res chain seq x y z
N MET A 1 12.21 20.90 7.61
CA MET A 1 10.78 20.56 7.46
C MET A 1 10.51 20.38 5.97
N ASN A 2 10.67 19.16 5.46
CA ASN A 2 10.05 18.83 4.18
C ASN A 2 8.59 18.54 4.50
N GLU A 3 7.70 19.46 4.12
CA GLU A 3 6.29 19.09 3.99
C GLU A 3 6.22 18.05 2.89
N ALA A 4 6.16 16.77 3.25
CA ALA A 4 5.64 15.76 2.34
C ALA A 4 4.26 16.26 1.91
N SER A 5 4.15 16.77 0.69
CA SER A 5 2.97 17.47 0.19
C SER A 5 1.83 16.46 0.11
N ILE A 6 0.93 16.54 1.10
CA ILE A 6 -0.32 15.79 1.13
C ILE A 6 -1.07 16.10 -0.17
N SER A 7 -1.51 15.06 -0.87
CA SER A 7 -2.16 15.22 -2.16
C SER A 7 -3.53 15.86 -2.00
N MET A 8 -3.80 16.96 -2.69
CA MET A 8 -5.13 17.61 -2.69
C MET A 8 -6.23 16.81 -3.43
N ASN A 9 -5.90 15.62 -3.96
CA ASN A 9 -6.90 14.77 -4.61
C ASN A 9 -7.76 14.08 -3.55
N LYS A 10 -9.07 14.06 -3.78
CA LYS A 10 -10.03 13.36 -2.92
C LYS A 10 -9.58 11.93 -2.61
N TYR A 11 -9.58 11.57 -1.34
CA TYR A 11 -9.28 10.22 -0.90
C TYR A 11 -10.43 9.26 -1.09
N ASP A 12 -10.02 8.03 -1.33
CA ASP A 12 -10.90 6.88 -1.39
C ASP A 12 -10.63 5.97 -0.19
N PHE A 13 -11.66 5.78 0.64
CA PHE A 13 -11.62 4.93 1.85
C PHE A 13 -12.27 3.57 1.65
N SER A 14 -12.57 3.15 0.42
CA SER A 14 -13.06 1.79 0.09
C SER A 14 -12.10 0.69 0.54
N PHE A 15 -10.82 1.00 0.76
CA PHE A 15 -9.87 0.05 1.37
C PHE A 15 -10.32 -0.47 2.73
N THR A 16 -11.18 0.25 3.46
CA THR A 16 -11.70 -0.21 4.76
C THR A 16 -12.52 -1.51 4.67
N VAL A 17 -12.94 -1.91 3.46
CA VAL A 17 -13.61 -3.19 3.15
C VAL A 17 -12.65 -4.38 3.30
N SER A 18 -11.35 -4.19 3.04
CA SER A 18 -10.35 -5.27 3.13
C SER A 18 -8.94 -4.76 3.34
N PHE A 19 -8.19 -5.45 4.21
CA PHE A 19 -6.73 -5.37 4.24
C PHE A 19 -6.11 -5.91 2.93
N LEU A 20 -4.78 -6.13 2.90
CA LEU A 20 -4.06 -6.54 1.70
C LEU A 20 -4.58 -7.88 1.14
N ARG A 21 -4.80 -8.89 2.00
CA ARG A 21 -5.26 -10.24 1.64
C ARG A 21 -4.44 -10.82 0.49
N LEU A 22 -3.14 -10.97 0.76
CA LEU A 22 -2.11 -11.25 -0.23
C LEU A 22 -2.42 -12.48 -1.08
N ASN A 23 -2.79 -13.60 -0.45
CA ASN A 23 -3.01 -14.87 -1.16
C ASN A 23 -4.16 -14.74 -2.18
N GLU A 24 -5.26 -14.13 -1.76
CA GLU A 24 -6.42 -13.89 -2.61
C GLU A 24 -6.08 -12.92 -3.75
N MET A 25 -5.32 -11.87 -3.45
CA MET A 25 -4.89 -10.90 -4.44
C MET A 25 -3.94 -11.51 -5.49
N ILE A 26 -3.07 -12.45 -5.10
CA ILE A 26 -2.22 -13.22 -6.03
C ILE A 26 -3.08 -14.09 -6.96
N LEU A 27 -4.11 -14.76 -6.44
CA LEU A 27 -5.03 -15.57 -7.26
C LEU A 27 -5.75 -14.71 -8.30
N VAL A 28 -6.24 -13.53 -7.90
CA VAL A 28 -6.87 -12.57 -8.82
C VAL A 28 -5.87 -12.09 -9.87
N ALA A 29 -4.64 -11.77 -9.49
CA ALA A 29 -3.59 -11.34 -10.41
C ALA A 29 -3.26 -12.42 -11.46
N LYS A 30 -3.18 -13.70 -11.05
CA LYS A 30 -2.97 -14.83 -11.97
C LYS A 30 -4.13 -14.99 -12.95
N ALA A 31 -5.36 -15.01 -12.45
CA ALA A 31 -6.56 -15.10 -13.28
C ALA A 31 -6.64 -13.95 -14.30
N TYR A 32 -6.29 -12.74 -13.88
CA TYR A 32 -6.24 -11.56 -14.76
C TYR A 32 -5.19 -11.73 -15.88
N LEU A 33 -3.98 -12.19 -15.57
CA LEU A 33 -2.92 -12.45 -16.57
C LEU A 33 -3.29 -13.57 -17.55
N GLU A 34 -4.04 -14.57 -17.08
CA GLU A 34 -4.56 -15.69 -17.88
C GLU A 34 -5.81 -15.32 -18.68
N ASN A 35 -6.34 -14.10 -18.50
CA ASN A 35 -7.59 -13.63 -19.08
C ASN A 35 -8.77 -14.60 -18.82
N ARG A 36 -8.85 -15.12 -17.58
CA ARG A 36 -9.91 -16.03 -17.14
C ARG A 36 -10.76 -15.40 -16.04
N PRO A 37 -12.04 -15.76 -15.93
CA PRO A 37 -12.83 -15.41 -14.75
C PRO A 37 -12.26 -16.10 -13.50
N ILE A 38 -12.46 -15.46 -12.35
CA ILE A 38 -12.13 -16.03 -11.03
C ILE A 38 -13.41 -16.32 -10.26
N ASP A 39 -13.51 -17.55 -9.75
CA ASP A 39 -14.62 -17.95 -8.89
C ASP A 39 -14.31 -17.58 -7.44
N PHE A 40 -14.92 -16.51 -6.93
CA PHE A 40 -14.68 -16.05 -5.57
C PHE A 40 -15.17 -17.03 -4.48
N VAL A 41 -16.08 -17.97 -4.79
CA VAL A 41 -16.55 -18.97 -3.83
C VAL A 41 -15.51 -20.07 -3.71
N ASN A 42 -15.12 -20.65 -4.85
CA ASN A 42 -14.26 -21.83 -4.88
C ASN A 42 -12.77 -21.49 -4.78
N GLU A 43 -12.32 -20.38 -5.35
CA GLU A 43 -10.90 -20.01 -5.38
C GLU A 43 -10.50 -19.06 -4.22
N LEU A 44 -11.40 -18.18 -3.80
CA LEU A 44 -11.12 -17.22 -2.72
C LEU A 44 -11.72 -17.63 -1.36
N GLY A 45 -12.51 -18.70 -1.32
CA GLY A 45 -13.15 -19.22 -0.11
C GLY A 45 -14.22 -18.28 0.47
N ILE A 46 -14.81 -17.39 -0.34
CA ILE A 46 -15.75 -16.37 0.15
C ILE A 46 -17.19 -16.86 -0.04
N VAL A 47 -17.76 -17.40 1.03
CA VAL A 47 -19.08 -18.06 1.03
C VAL A 47 -20.25 -17.10 0.72
N LYS A 48 -20.16 -15.81 1.09
CA LYS A 48 -21.23 -14.83 0.86
C LYS A 48 -21.02 -14.09 -0.46
N SER A 49 -21.94 -14.25 -1.41
CA SER A 49 -21.84 -13.71 -2.77
C SER A 49 -21.66 -12.18 -2.84
N SER A 50 -22.30 -11.41 -1.97
CA SER A 50 -22.16 -9.94 -1.96
C SER A 50 -20.81 -9.48 -1.40
N ALA A 51 -20.29 -10.14 -0.36
CA ALA A 51 -18.98 -9.84 0.21
C ALA A 51 -17.86 -10.28 -0.75
N GLY A 52 -18.01 -11.45 -1.37
CA GLY A 52 -17.09 -11.97 -2.38
C GLY A 52 -16.94 -11.04 -3.58
N LYS A 53 -18.07 -10.57 -4.12
CA LYS A 53 -18.07 -9.59 -5.22
C LYS A 53 -17.38 -8.29 -4.84
N ARG A 54 -17.67 -7.73 -3.66
CA ARG A 54 -17.01 -6.50 -3.18
C ARG A 54 -15.50 -6.68 -3.04
N LEU A 55 -15.07 -7.81 -2.48
CA LEU A 55 -13.65 -8.12 -2.31
C LEU A 55 -12.94 -8.30 -3.64
N LEU A 56 -13.55 -9.01 -4.59
CA LEU A 56 -13.02 -9.16 -5.93
C LEU A 56 -12.84 -7.80 -6.61
N LEU A 57 -13.86 -6.94 -6.58
CA LEU A 57 -13.78 -5.58 -7.13
C LEU A 57 -12.66 -4.75 -6.48
N GLU A 58 -12.44 -4.89 -5.17
CA GLU A 58 -11.32 -4.22 -4.50
C GLU A 58 -9.95 -4.75 -4.97
N PHE A 59 -9.82 -6.07 -5.19
CA PHE A 59 -8.58 -6.63 -5.73
C PHE A 59 -8.35 -6.19 -7.18
N GLU A 60 -9.36 -6.29 -8.04
CA GLU A 60 -9.34 -5.84 -9.43
C GLU A 60 -8.94 -4.36 -9.53
N LYS A 61 -9.55 -3.52 -8.69
CA LYS A 61 -9.21 -2.10 -8.58
C LYS A 61 -7.73 -1.88 -8.26
N ARG A 62 -7.18 -2.61 -7.29
CA ARG A 62 -5.77 -2.50 -6.91
C ARG A 62 -4.83 -2.97 -8.01
N ILE A 63 -5.07 -4.17 -8.58
CA ILE A 63 -4.20 -4.70 -9.64
C ILE A 63 -4.27 -3.87 -10.92
N SER A 64 -5.39 -3.19 -11.20
CA SER A 64 -5.53 -2.29 -12.35
C SER A 64 -4.57 -1.09 -12.31
N LYS A 65 -4.00 -0.76 -11.14
CA LYS A 65 -3.00 0.31 -10.98
C LYS A 65 -1.56 -0.16 -11.22
N LEU A 66 -1.33 -1.46 -11.34
CA LEU A 66 -0.02 -2.01 -11.60
C LEU A 66 0.31 -1.98 -13.09
N THR A 67 1.57 -1.77 -13.43
CA THR A 67 2.05 -2.04 -14.79
C THR A 67 2.02 -3.55 -15.04
N ILE A 68 2.05 -3.98 -16.30
CA ILE A 68 2.07 -5.42 -16.64
C ILE A 68 3.27 -6.14 -16.01
N GLN A 69 4.43 -5.47 -15.91
CA GLN A 69 5.62 -6.03 -15.26
C GLN A 69 5.40 -6.20 -13.76
N GLN A 70 4.87 -5.16 -13.09
CA GLN A 70 4.54 -5.23 -11.67
C GLN A 70 3.49 -6.33 -11.41
N LEU A 71 2.46 -6.43 -12.25
CA LEU A 71 1.43 -7.47 -12.12
C LEU A 71 2.02 -8.90 -12.23
N LYS A 72 2.97 -9.12 -13.14
CA LYS A 72 3.71 -10.40 -13.23
C LYS A 72 4.53 -10.69 -11.98
N LEU A 73 5.16 -9.68 -11.38
CA LEU A 73 5.89 -9.81 -10.11
C LEU A 73 4.94 -10.18 -8.97
N LEU A 74 3.74 -9.60 -8.90
CA LEU A 74 2.72 -10.00 -7.93
C LEU A 74 2.25 -11.44 -8.15
N ALA A 75 2.03 -11.86 -9.38
CA ALA A 75 1.52 -13.20 -9.66
C ALA A 75 2.55 -14.31 -9.39
N ASN A 76 3.83 -14.06 -9.72
CA ASN A 76 4.84 -15.12 -9.84
C ASN A 76 6.11 -14.89 -9.01
N GLY A 77 6.23 -13.76 -8.30
CA GLY A 77 7.37 -13.47 -7.43
C GLY A 77 7.39 -14.32 -6.17
N ASP A 78 8.48 -14.20 -5.41
CA ASP A 78 8.56 -14.76 -4.06
C ASP A 78 7.70 -13.99 -3.06
N LEU A 79 7.55 -14.49 -1.83
CA LEU A 79 6.68 -13.89 -0.82
C LEU A 79 7.01 -12.41 -0.56
N THR A 80 8.28 -12.05 -0.51
CA THR A 80 8.74 -10.67 -0.29
C THR A 80 8.33 -9.77 -1.45
N THR A 81 8.60 -10.21 -2.69
CA THR A 81 8.20 -9.52 -3.91
C THR A 81 6.68 -9.31 -3.96
N GLN A 82 5.92 -10.37 -3.68
CA GLN A 82 4.47 -10.34 -3.70
C GLN A 82 3.91 -9.35 -2.68
N LYS A 83 4.44 -9.34 -1.45
CA LYS A 83 4.07 -8.36 -0.40
C LYS A 83 4.34 -6.93 -0.85
N GLN A 84 5.53 -6.67 -1.40
CA GLN A 84 5.93 -5.33 -1.82
C GLN A 84 5.07 -4.82 -2.98
N ILE A 85 4.81 -5.65 -4.00
CA ILE A 85 3.98 -5.23 -5.13
C ILE A 85 2.49 -5.11 -4.74
N ALA A 86 1.98 -5.99 -3.88
CA ALA A 86 0.63 -5.86 -3.36
C ALA A 86 0.48 -4.55 -2.57
N TYR A 87 1.48 -4.20 -1.76
CA TYR A 87 1.51 -2.92 -1.05
C TYR A 87 1.59 -1.71 -2.00
N LEU A 88 2.45 -1.76 -3.01
CA LEU A 88 2.53 -0.74 -4.05
C LEU A 88 1.16 -0.48 -4.70
N SER A 89 0.43 -1.55 -5.02
CA SER A 89 -0.91 -1.44 -5.60
C SER A 89 -1.88 -0.71 -4.66
N ALA A 90 -1.80 -0.93 -3.35
CA ALA A 90 -2.62 -0.25 -2.36
C ALA A 90 -2.27 1.24 -2.29
N CYS A 91 -0.98 1.59 -2.25
CA CYS A 91 -0.54 2.99 -2.26
C CYS A 91 -0.90 3.73 -3.55
N LYS A 92 -0.86 3.05 -4.70
CA LYS A 92 -1.32 3.62 -5.98
C LYS A 92 -2.83 3.83 -6.03
N THR A 93 -3.58 3.02 -5.30
CA THR A 93 -5.05 3.05 -5.29
C THR A 93 -5.59 4.06 -4.27
N TYR A 94 -4.97 4.14 -3.09
CA TYR A 94 -5.49 4.90 -1.95
C TYR A 94 -4.46 5.94 -1.49
N GLY A 95 -4.74 7.21 -1.80
CA GLY A 95 -3.89 8.35 -1.44
C GLY A 95 -3.60 8.43 0.06
N PHE A 96 -4.60 8.17 0.92
CA PHE A 96 -4.41 8.19 2.38
C PHE A 96 -3.32 7.22 2.86
N ILE A 97 -3.27 6.01 2.29
CA ILE A 97 -2.26 5.00 2.67
C ILE A 97 -0.88 5.44 2.19
N ARG A 98 -0.78 5.92 0.95
CA ARG A 98 0.47 6.45 0.39
C ARG A 98 0.99 7.62 1.22
N ASP A 99 0.14 8.59 1.52
CA ASP A 99 0.52 9.82 2.20
C ASP A 99 0.88 9.53 3.66
N PHE A 100 0.20 8.60 4.33
CA PHE A 100 0.61 8.12 5.65
C PHE A 100 1.99 7.44 5.63
N ALA A 101 2.24 6.59 4.63
CA ALA A 101 3.52 5.91 4.49
C ALA A 101 4.69 6.89 4.28
N VAL A 102 4.50 7.89 3.40
CA VAL A 102 5.55 8.85 3.09
C VAL A 102 5.71 9.90 4.20
N ALA A 103 4.61 10.49 4.68
CA ALA A 103 4.65 11.63 5.59
C ALA A 103 4.83 11.25 7.07
N VAL A 104 4.79 9.95 7.40
CA VAL A 104 4.96 9.44 8.77
C VAL A 104 5.98 8.32 8.81
N LEU A 105 5.71 7.18 8.17
CA LEU A 105 6.58 6.00 8.29
C LEU A 105 7.99 6.27 7.77
N ARG A 106 8.09 6.79 6.54
CA ARG A 106 9.38 7.09 5.92
C ARG A 106 10.14 8.15 6.71
N GLU A 107 9.48 9.24 7.09
CA GLU A 107 10.16 10.32 7.83
C GLU A 107 10.73 9.82 9.16
N LYS A 108 9.98 9.00 9.91
CA LYS A 108 10.46 8.39 11.17
C LYS A 108 11.62 7.42 10.91
N TYR A 109 11.48 6.54 9.91
CA TYR A 109 12.55 5.62 9.52
C TYR A 109 13.86 6.34 9.18
N LEU A 110 13.80 7.42 8.41
CA LEU A 110 14.98 8.19 7.99
C LEU A 110 15.71 8.91 9.13
N VAL A 111 15.02 9.15 10.26
CA VAL A 111 15.62 9.73 11.46
C VAL A 111 15.87 8.70 12.57
N PHE A 112 15.81 7.41 12.23
CA PHE A 112 16.01 6.29 13.16
C PHE A 112 14.99 6.24 14.32
N ASP A 113 13.79 6.78 14.11
CA ASP A 113 12.63 6.56 14.95
C ASP A 113 11.88 5.34 14.39
N ASP A 114 12.03 4.21 15.06
CA ASP A 114 11.65 2.89 14.55
C ASP A 114 10.24 2.47 14.97
N GLN A 115 9.46 3.31 15.65
CA GLN A 115 8.15 2.92 16.16
C GLN A 115 7.04 3.88 15.75
N ILE A 116 5.97 3.35 15.14
CA ILE A 116 4.76 4.13 14.85
C ILE A 116 3.76 4.02 15.99
N SER A 117 3.42 5.15 16.58
CA SER A 117 2.45 5.25 17.67
C SER A 117 1.03 5.58 17.19
N GLU A 118 0.04 5.42 18.06
CA GLU A 118 -1.32 5.91 17.79
C GLU A 118 -1.38 7.44 17.68
N SER A 119 -0.55 8.16 18.45
CA SER A 119 -0.40 9.62 18.34
C SER A 119 0.13 10.08 16.99
N ASP A 120 1.02 9.31 16.35
CA ASP A 120 1.51 9.62 15.00
C ASP A 120 0.36 9.56 13.98
N PHE A 121 -0.48 8.51 14.06
CA PHE A 121 -1.67 8.39 13.23
C PHE A 121 -2.68 9.52 13.47
N ILE A 122 -2.98 9.85 14.73
CA ILE A 122 -3.94 10.92 15.05
C ILE A 122 -3.43 12.27 14.55
N SER A 123 -2.14 12.55 14.73
CA SER A 123 -1.51 13.79 14.27
C SER A 123 -1.56 13.90 12.74
N PHE A 124 -1.22 12.81 12.04
CA PHE A 124 -1.35 12.74 10.58
C PHE A 124 -2.80 12.94 10.13
N TYR A 125 -3.75 12.22 10.74
CA TYR A 125 -5.16 12.29 10.38
C TYR A 125 -5.67 13.73 10.50
N ARG A 126 -5.38 14.42 11.62
CA ARG A 126 -5.83 15.81 11.84
C ARG A 126 -5.28 16.78 10.80
N ARG A 127 -3.95 16.75 10.57
CA ARG A 127 -3.29 17.58 9.54
C ARG A 127 -3.87 17.34 8.15
N THR A 128 -4.27 16.10 7.89
CA THR A 128 -4.82 15.69 6.60
C THR A 128 -6.29 16.10 6.47
N ASN A 129 -7.09 15.99 7.54
CA ASN A 129 -8.51 16.35 7.55
C ASN A 129 -8.72 17.80 7.11
N ASP A 130 -7.85 18.72 7.53
CA ASP A 130 -7.90 20.14 7.16
C ASP A 130 -7.86 20.39 5.63
N LEU A 131 -7.35 19.43 4.84
CA LEU A 131 -7.23 19.51 3.38
C LEU A 131 -8.23 18.63 2.63
N HIS A 132 -9.01 17.81 3.34
CA HIS A 132 -9.82 16.73 2.77
C HIS A 132 -11.24 16.75 3.34
N PRO A 133 -12.16 17.54 2.76
CA PRO A 133 -13.53 17.70 3.26
C PRO A 133 -14.31 16.38 3.38
N GLU A 134 -13.98 15.37 2.57
CA GLU A 134 -14.59 14.04 2.66
C GLU A 134 -14.35 13.32 4.00
N MET A 135 -13.42 13.81 4.83
CA MET A 135 -13.07 13.25 6.13
C MET A 135 -13.84 13.92 7.30
N ASP A 136 -14.47 15.07 7.08
CA ASP A 136 -15.14 15.87 8.13
C ASP A 136 -16.32 15.13 8.78
N GLU A 137 -17.01 14.29 8.00
CA GLU A 137 -18.19 13.54 8.46
C GLU A 137 -17.83 12.21 9.13
N PHE A 138 -16.54 11.88 9.26
CA PHE A 138 -16.15 10.58 9.80
C PHE A 138 -16.39 10.50 11.31
N THR A 139 -17.25 9.56 11.71
CA THR A 139 -17.41 9.19 13.12
C THR A 139 -16.11 8.63 13.71
N GLU A 140 -15.99 8.66 15.04
CA GLU A 140 -14.87 8.00 15.73
C GLU A 140 -14.72 6.52 15.36
N GLN A 141 -15.84 5.83 15.10
CA GLN A 141 -15.83 4.43 14.68
C GLN A 141 -15.20 4.26 13.29
N THR A 142 -15.52 5.18 12.36
CA THR A 142 -14.92 5.22 11.02
C THR A 142 -13.42 5.46 11.11
N ILE A 143 -12.97 6.43 11.93
CA ILE A 143 -11.55 6.74 12.12
C ILE A 143 -10.80 5.55 12.73
N LYS A 144 -11.38 4.89 13.75
CA LYS A 144 -10.82 3.65 14.32
C LYS A 144 -10.71 2.54 13.27
N LYS A 145 -11.69 2.42 12.38
CA LYS A 145 -11.66 1.43 11.30
C LYS A 145 -10.58 1.74 10.26
N ILE A 146 -10.46 2.99 9.84
CA ILE A 146 -9.40 3.47 8.94
C ILE A 146 -8.04 3.11 9.53
N ARG A 147 -7.79 3.49 10.80
CA ARG A 147 -6.54 3.16 11.52
C ARG A 147 -6.28 1.65 11.54
N GLN A 148 -7.27 0.87 11.96
CA GLN A 148 -7.16 -0.59 12.04
C GLN A 148 -6.72 -1.19 10.70
N VAL A 149 -7.36 -0.78 9.60
CA VAL A 149 -7.07 -1.34 8.28
C VAL A 149 -5.73 -0.85 7.75
N THR A 150 -5.39 0.43 7.93
CA THR A 150 -4.07 0.98 7.54
C THR A 150 -2.94 0.20 8.19
N PHE A 151 -2.97 0.02 9.51
CA PHE A 151 -1.92 -0.72 10.22
C PHE A 151 -1.90 -2.21 9.83
N LYS A 152 -3.05 -2.82 9.56
CA LYS A 152 -3.09 -4.20 9.05
C LYS A 152 -2.53 -4.34 7.63
N ILE A 153 -2.67 -3.34 6.78
CA ILE A 153 -2.03 -3.32 5.46
C ILE A 153 -0.50 -3.23 5.63
N LEU A 154 -0.01 -2.36 6.50
CA LEU A 154 1.43 -2.23 6.79
C LEU A 154 2.03 -3.53 7.34
N GLU A 155 1.34 -4.18 8.29
CA GLU A 155 1.76 -5.47 8.84
C GLU A 155 1.81 -6.56 7.75
N GLN A 156 0.74 -6.70 6.95
CA GLN A 156 0.71 -7.72 5.88
C GLN A 156 1.76 -7.48 4.79
N ALA A 157 2.06 -6.21 4.52
CA ALA A 157 3.10 -5.80 3.59
C ALA A 157 4.52 -5.99 4.16
N GLY A 158 4.66 -6.19 5.47
CA GLY A 158 5.97 -6.30 6.13
C GLY A 158 6.68 -4.96 6.34
N LEU A 159 5.92 -3.85 6.40
CA LEU A 159 6.44 -2.52 6.75
C LEU A 159 6.55 -2.33 8.26
N ILE A 160 5.76 -3.09 9.03
CA ILE A 160 5.84 -3.17 10.49
C ILE A 160 5.82 -4.62 10.97
N ASP A 161 6.37 -4.88 12.16
CA ASP A 161 6.41 -6.21 12.79
C ASP A 161 5.02 -6.80 13.05
N ALA A 162 4.20 -6.03 13.75
CA ALA A 162 2.87 -6.38 14.16
C ALA A 162 2.12 -5.10 14.51
N VAL A 163 0.80 -5.07 14.32
CA VAL A 163 -0.02 -3.91 14.71
C VAL A 163 0.14 -3.55 16.19
N ARG A 164 0.45 -4.54 17.05
CA ARG A 164 0.59 -4.33 18.49
C ARG A 164 1.79 -3.46 18.86
N ASN A 165 2.96 -3.71 18.27
CA ASN A 165 4.19 -2.98 18.61
C ASN A 165 4.48 -1.88 17.57
N SER A 166 4.10 -2.12 16.32
CA SER A 166 4.26 -1.20 15.19
C SER A 166 5.70 -0.73 14.99
N LEU A 167 6.65 -1.66 15.17
CA LEU A 167 8.07 -1.43 14.87
C LEU A 167 8.27 -1.47 13.36
N ILE A 168 8.88 -0.42 12.80
CA ILE A 168 9.18 -0.28 11.38
C ILE A 168 10.23 -1.31 10.99
N ILE A 169 9.94 -2.07 9.94
CA ILE A 169 10.89 -3.03 9.38
C ILE A 169 11.62 -2.38 8.19
N PRO A 170 12.97 -2.42 8.15
CA PRO A 170 13.72 -2.02 6.97
C PRO A 170 13.29 -2.78 5.71
N GLN A 171 13.07 -2.05 4.62
CA GLN A 171 12.65 -2.66 3.35
C GLN A 171 13.87 -3.00 2.50
N ILE A 172 14.09 -4.30 2.27
CA ILE A 172 15.08 -4.78 1.32
C ILE A 172 14.39 -4.92 -0.04
N MET A 173 14.89 -4.22 -1.05
CA MET A 173 14.32 -4.24 -2.39
C MET A 173 15.29 -4.87 -3.39
N ASP A 174 14.78 -5.85 -4.14
CA ASP A 174 15.51 -6.46 -5.25
C ASP A 174 15.60 -5.52 -6.46
N ASP A 175 16.67 -5.63 -7.25
CA ASP A 175 16.91 -4.84 -8.46
C ASP A 175 15.74 -4.98 -9.46
N THR A 176 15.10 -6.15 -9.56
CA THR A 176 13.95 -6.39 -10.46
C THR A 176 12.74 -5.55 -10.06
N ILE A 177 12.46 -5.48 -8.74
CA ILE A 177 11.34 -4.72 -8.19
C ILE A 177 11.61 -3.23 -8.38
N ALA A 178 12.78 -2.76 -7.96
CA ALA A 178 13.16 -1.37 -8.11
C ALA A 178 13.15 -0.94 -9.60
N LYS A 179 13.59 -1.78 -10.56
CA LYS A 179 13.47 -1.51 -12.01
C LYS A 179 12.03 -1.33 -12.44
N SER A 180 11.15 -2.23 -12.01
CA SER A 180 9.73 -2.17 -12.36
C SER A 180 9.03 -0.91 -11.80
N ILE A 181 9.53 -0.36 -10.69
CA ILE A 181 9.01 0.85 -10.07
C ILE A 181 9.60 2.10 -10.75
N ILE A 182 10.92 2.14 -10.97
CA ILE A 182 11.60 3.27 -11.62
C ILE A 182 11.10 3.48 -13.05
N ASN A 183 10.85 2.41 -13.81
CA ASN A 183 10.32 2.49 -15.17
C ASN A 183 8.87 3.01 -15.24
N ASP A 184 8.15 2.98 -14.11
CA ASP A 184 6.78 3.45 -13.98
C ASP A 184 6.77 4.89 -13.43
N ASN A 185 7.22 5.07 -12.19
CA ASN A 185 7.51 6.37 -11.60
C ASN A 185 8.44 6.16 -10.37
N PRO A 186 9.67 6.70 -10.37
CA PRO A 186 10.62 6.56 -9.26
C PRO A 186 10.10 7.05 -7.89
N GLU A 187 9.15 7.99 -7.88
CA GLU A 187 8.56 8.51 -6.64
C GLU A 187 7.84 7.43 -5.81
N TRP A 188 7.40 6.35 -6.45
CA TRP A 188 6.81 5.20 -5.76
C TRP A 188 7.81 4.47 -4.86
N LEU A 189 9.12 4.66 -5.01
CA LEU A 189 10.11 4.12 -4.07
C LEU A 189 9.98 4.71 -2.66
N LYS A 190 9.39 5.92 -2.53
CA LYS A 190 9.20 6.57 -1.22
C LYS A 190 8.30 5.78 -0.28
N VAL A 191 7.29 5.07 -0.81
CA VAL A 191 6.41 4.26 0.07
C VAL A 191 7.16 3.08 0.70
N PHE A 192 8.34 2.72 0.18
CA PHE A 192 9.23 1.71 0.72
C PHE A 192 10.34 2.29 1.60
N LEU A 193 10.15 3.49 2.14
CA LEU A 193 11.05 4.15 3.09
C LEU A 193 12.42 4.53 2.50
N ILE A 194 12.57 4.50 1.17
CA ILE A 194 13.83 4.79 0.48
C ILE A 194 14.08 6.30 0.46
N SER A 195 15.31 6.72 0.77
CA SER A 195 15.71 8.13 0.81
C SER A 195 15.74 8.77 -0.59
N ASP A 196 15.61 10.09 -0.68
CA ASP A 196 15.67 10.79 -1.99
C ASP A 196 17.04 10.62 -2.65
N ILE A 197 18.10 10.54 -1.83
CA ILE A 197 19.48 10.30 -2.29
C ILE A 197 19.58 8.92 -2.95
N ASP A 198 19.03 7.88 -2.31
CA ASP A 198 19.06 6.51 -2.85
C ASP A 198 18.20 6.37 -4.09
N ILE A 199 17.02 7.00 -4.14
CA ILE A 199 16.16 7.05 -5.34
C ILE A 199 16.93 7.65 -6.52
N ASN A 200 17.63 8.76 -6.31
CA ASN A 200 18.45 9.39 -7.35
C ASN A 200 19.60 8.47 -7.79
N ASN A 201 20.29 7.84 -6.85
CA ASN A 201 21.38 6.90 -7.14
C ASN A 201 20.89 5.71 -7.99
N TRP A 202 19.77 5.10 -7.62
CA TRP A 202 19.21 3.96 -8.34
C TRP A 202 18.71 4.34 -9.73
N THR A 203 18.08 5.51 -9.85
CA THR A 203 17.61 6.03 -11.13
C THR A 203 18.79 6.30 -12.08
N ASN A 204 19.92 6.79 -11.57
CA ASN A 204 21.12 7.03 -12.38
C ASN A 204 21.84 5.74 -12.75
N LYS A 205 21.86 4.73 -11.86
CA LYS A 205 22.47 3.40 -12.08
C LYS A 205 21.98 2.75 -13.38
N TRP A 206 20.73 2.99 -13.81
CA TRP A 206 20.10 2.31 -14.95
C TRP A 206 19.77 3.22 -16.14
N LYS A 207 20.23 4.47 -16.11
CA LYS A 207 20.26 5.34 -17.29
C LYS A 207 21.50 5.13 -18.16
N THR A 208 22.48 4.36 -17.65
CA THR A 208 23.73 3.99 -18.33
C THR A 208 23.61 2.57 -18.86
#